data_AF-I8TAH9-F1
#
_entry.id   AF-I8TAH9-F1
#
_cell.length_a   1.000
_cell.length_b   1.000
_cell.length_c   1.000
_cell.angle_alpha   90.00
_cell.angle_beta   90.00
_cell.angle_gamma   90.00
#
_symmetry.space_group_name_H-M   'P 1'
#
loop_
_entity.id
_entity.type
_entity.pdbx_description
1 polymer ?
#
loop_
_entity_poly.entity_id
_entity_poly.type
_entity_poly.pdbx_seq_one_letter_code
_entity_poly.pdbx_strand_id
1 'polypeptide(L)'
;MTTSTRAAKASFTLRSLGSHCAALALLLPVLLPVQGNAAEAGSSVKSEHSALPTPKAAPPAVAKDWAPPDGKIGYVLWHEVSWGLRETADHKEECPNGFNIGPREQFAEEFPNDGKKRTLLETQLKREAEIWMPDTSPDKFPFYEATGKYAIGVDLDGKTTPEDFESDDGRKGIDNQLFRVVGCVRNYRQEGELGIITTKWRAQKAFNRVTFEITGVDSLTNDPDVTVSYYRTLDTLLAGPTGNFVPGGSQRVDARWGKRFIISAKGKIVDGVLTTEPFKEVQVPEDGMGDPAINIFKSAQLRLKLKPDSAEGVLAGYIDVEQWYYAMNTAWATHHAAYGQASAASIYKALRRLADGYPDPKTGENTAISGAMDIKLVQAYVLHPETEKVAKTP
;
A
#
# COMPACT_ATOMS: atom_id res chain seq x y z
N MET A 1 5.05 64.53 -26.70
CA MET A 1 5.71 65.27 -25.60
C MET A 1 5.65 64.42 -24.35
N THR A 2 6.79 64.35 -23.67
CA THR A 2 7.24 63.39 -22.66
C THR A 2 6.39 63.30 -21.39
N THR A 3 6.11 62.08 -20.94
CA THR A 3 5.78 61.77 -19.54
C THR A 3 6.73 60.69 -19.01
N SER A 4 7.39 61.05 -17.91
CA SER A 4 8.44 60.33 -17.20
C SER A 4 7.83 59.38 -16.17
N THR A 5 8.36 58.15 -16.06
CA THR A 5 8.13 57.26 -14.91
C THR A 5 9.48 56.78 -14.38
N ARG A 6 9.72 57.06 -13.09
CA ARG A 6 10.94 56.73 -12.34
C ARG A 6 11.01 55.23 -12.04
N ALA A 7 12.14 54.61 -12.37
CA ALA A 7 12.57 53.32 -11.85
C ALA A 7 13.47 53.54 -10.61
N ALA A 8 13.16 52.89 -9.49
CA ALA A 8 14.02 52.86 -8.31
C ALA A 8 14.90 51.60 -8.34
N LYS A 9 16.23 51.78 -8.42
CA LYS A 9 17.24 50.76 -8.14
C LYS A 9 17.83 51.07 -6.75
N ALA A 10 17.77 50.12 -5.83
CA ALA A 10 18.53 50.17 -4.58
C ALA A 10 19.62 49.09 -4.64
N SER A 11 20.88 49.54 -4.70
CA SER A 11 22.08 48.72 -4.48
C SER A 11 22.22 48.38 -3.01
N PHE A 12 22.51 47.13 -2.69
CA PHE A 12 23.06 46.73 -1.39
C PHE A 12 24.51 46.27 -1.58
N THR A 13 25.39 46.96 -0.85
CA THR A 13 26.83 46.75 -0.76
C THR A 13 27.16 45.59 0.17
N LEU A 14 28.04 44.69 -0.29
CA LEU A 14 28.68 43.65 0.53
C LEU A 14 29.56 44.30 1.62
N ARG A 15 29.36 43.91 2.88
CA ARG A 15 30.34 44.13 3.95
C ARG A 15 30.87 42.79 4.45
N SER A 16 32.19 42.74 4.57
CA SER A 16 33.03 41.62 5.02
C SER A 16 32.70 41.16 6.44
N LEU A 17 32.60 39.85 6.64
CA LEU A 17 32.57 39.22 7.96
C LEU A 17 33.99 38.84 8.37
N GLY A 18 34.42 39.41 9.50
CA GLY A 18 35.68 39.13 10.16
C GLY A 18 35.59 37.88 11.03
N SER A 19 36.72 37.16 11.01
CA SER A 19 37.22 36.14 11.92
C SER A 19 36.70 36.21 13.37
N HIS A 20 36.17 35.11 13.91
CA HIS A 20 36.32 34.73 15.33
C HIS A 20 36.52 33.21 15.44
N CYS A 21 37.64 32.89 16.08
CA CYS A 21 38.19 31.58 16.33
C CYS A 21 37.66 31.08 17.69
N ALA A 22 37.04 29.91 17.74
CA ALA A 22 36.83 29.17 18.99
C ALA A 22 36.77 27.67 18.70
N ALA A 23 37.72 26.96 19.31
CA ALA A 23 38.00 25.55 19.14
C ALA A 23 36.88 24.65 19.69
N LEU A 24 36.52 23.61 18.93
CA LEU A 24 35.81 22.44 19.43
C LEU A 24 36.64 21.21 19.08
N ALA A 25 37.21 20.58 20.09
CA ALA A 25 38.06 19.40 19.98
C ALA A 25 37.22 18.16 19.63
N LEU A 26 37.60 17.50 18.54
CA LEU A 26 37.13 16.18 18.12
C LEU A 26 37.85 15.10 18.97
N LEU A 27 37.07 14.27 19.67
CA LEU A 27 37.53 13.01 20.26
C LEU A 27 37.27 11.87 19.26
N LEU A 28 38.32 11.39 18.61
CA LEU A 28 38.39 10.10 17.90
C LEU A 28 39.24 9.15 18.75
N PRO A 29 38.82 7.88 18.98
CA PRO A 29 39.68 6.92 19.63
C PRO A 29 40.67 6.33 18.63
N VAL A 30 41.95 6.41 19.01
CA VAL A 30 43.10 5.81 18.34
C VAL A 30 43.10 4.30 18.58
N LEU A 31 43.08 3.51 17.50
CA LEU A 31 43.45 2.10 17.50
C LEU A 31 44.95 2.01 17.21
N LEU A 32 45.72 1.47 18.15
CA LEU A 32 47.08 0.99 17.94
C LEU A 32 47.14 -0.53 18.11
N PRO A 33 48.03 -1.23 17.37
CA PRO A 33 48.05 -2.68 17.26
C PRO A 33 48.93 -3.31 18.34
N VAL A 34 48.55 -4.51 18.81
CA VAL A 34 49.44 -5.39 19.56
C VAL A 34 49.67 -6.64 18.71
N GLN A 35 50.90 -6.77 18.21
CA GLN A 35 51.48 -8.02 17.70
C GLN A 35 52.12 -8.78 18.86
N GLY A 36 52.05 -10.11 18.85
CA GLY A 36 53.07 -10.94 19.53
C GLY A 36 52.62 -12.28 20.12
N ASN A 37 52.65 -13.32 19.28
CA ASN A 37 53.10 -14.70 19.52
C ASN A 37 52.32 -15.68 20.43
N ALA A 38 51.75 -16.68 19.73
CA ALA A 38 52.03 -18.12 19.81
C ALA A 38 51.98 -18.86 21.16
N ALA A 39 51.04 -19.81 21.28
CA ALA A 39 51.33 -21.24 21.45
C ALA A 39 50.03 -22.07 21.45
N GLU A 40 50.00 -23.13 20.64
CA GLU A 40 49.01 -24.21 20.71
C GLU A 40 49.16 -25.00 22.01
N ALA A 41 48.03 -25.32 22.66
CA ALA A 41 47.88 -26.56 23.44
C ALA A 41 46.38 -26.92 23.48
N GLY A 42 46.05 -28.05 22.86
CA GLY A 42 44.70 -28.58 22.84
C GLY A 42 44.23 -29.06 24.21
N SER A 43 42.94 -28.85 24.49
CA SER A 43 42.14 -29.73 25.33
C SER A 43 40.68 -29.57 24.94
N SER A 44 40.15 -30.58 24.27
CA SER A 44 38.74 -30.73 23.96
C SER A 44 37.97 -31.10 25.22
N VAL A 45 37.15 -30.19 25.73
CA VAL A 45 36.05 -30.52 26.65
C VAL A 45 34.75 -30.29 25.90
N LYS A 46 34.11 -31.40 25.49
CA LYS A 46 32.74 -31.40 24.96
C LYS A 46 31.79 -31.00 26.08
N SER A 47 31.12 -29.86 25.91
CA SER A 47 29.93 -29.51 26.67
C SER A 47 28.72 -30.12 25.97
N GLU A 48 28.29 -31.29 26.43
CA GLU A 48 26.96 -31.82 26.16
C GLU A 48 25.96 -31.06 27.02
N HIS A 49 25.33 -30.02 26.46
CA HIS A 49 24.06 -29.53 26.97
C HIS A 49 22.95 -30.09 26.08
N SER A 50 22.41 -31.22 26.51
CA SER A 50 21.16 -31.77 26.00
C SER A 50 20.04 -30.76 26.27
N ALA A 51 19.62 -30.02 25.25
CA ALA A 51 18.43 -29.18 25.33
C ALA A 51 17.21 -30.07 25.59
N LEU A 52 16.59 -29.90 26.76
CA LEU A 52 15.30 -30.50 27.05
C LEU A 52 14.28 -30.04 25.99
N PRO A 53 13.44 -30.94 25.47
CA PRO A 53 12.42 -30.55 24.51
C PRO A 53 11.45 -29.57 25.18
N THR A 54 11.40 -28.34 24.69
CA THR A 54 10.37 -27.37 25.03
C THR A 54 9.01 -27.98 24.69
N PRO A 55 8.04 -28.03 25.61
CA PRO A 55 6.72 -28.53 25.29
C PRO A 55 6.13 -27.67 24.18
N LYS A 56 5.83 -28.31 23.04
CA LYS A 56 5.08 -27.71 21.94
C LYS A 56 3.76 -27.21 22.53
N ALA A 57 3.58 -25.90 22.58
CA ALA A 57 2.34 -25.29 23.05
C ALA A 57 1.17 -25.95 22.30
N ALA A 58 0.17 -26.41 23.05
CA ALA A 58 -1.08 -26.84 22.46
C ALA A 58 -1.64 -25.72 21.56
N PRO A 59 -2.33 -26.05 20.45
CA PRO A 59 -3.05 -25.05 19.69
C PRO A 59 -3.92 -24.25 20.66
N PRO A 60 -4.01 -22.91 20.53
CA PRO A 60 -4.89 -22.12 21.38
C PRO A 60 -6.29 -22.73 21.31
N ALA A 61 -6.88 -22.96 22.48
CA ALA A 61 -8.26 -23.41 22.59
C ALA A 61 -9.14 -22.55 21.66
N VAL A 62 -10.01 -23.21 20.88
CA VAL A 62 -11.00 -22.55 20.04
C VAL A 62 -11.63 -21.44 20.85
N ALA A 63 -11.42 -20.18 20.43
CA ALA A 63 -11.94 -19.03 21.13
C ALA A 63 -13.43 -19.26 21.37
N LYS A 64 -13.87 -19.12 22.62
CA LYS A 64 -15.28 -19.16 22.99
C LYS A 64 -16.05 -18.32 21.97
N ASP A 65 -17.06 -18.92 21.35
CA ASP A 65 -17.85 -18.26 20.32
C ASP A 65 -18.33 -16.91 20.86
N TRP A 66 -17.78 -15.84 20.29
CA TRP A 66 -17.90 -14.49 20.83
C TRP A 66 -18.73 -13.66 19.86
N ALA A 67 -19.72 -12.97 20.42
CA ALA A 67 -20.52 -11.99 19.71
C ALA A 67 -20.18 -10.59 20.23
N PRO A 68 -20.09 -9.58 19.35
CA PRO A 68 -19.93 -8.22 19.79
C PRO A 68 -21.19 -7.70 20.49
N PRO A 69 -21.04 -6.76 21.46
CA PRO A 69 -22.18 -6.03 22.01
C PRO A 69 -23.04 -5.42 20.89
N ASP A 70 -24.36 -5.47 21.08
CA ASP A 70 -25.37 -4.98 20.12
C ASP A 70 -25.29 -5.62 18.71
N GLY A 71 -24.54 -6.72 18.55
CA GLY A 71 -24.35 -7.38 17.26
C GLY A 71 -23.57 -6.52 16.25
N LYS A 72 -22.71 -5.60 16.72
CA LYS A 72 -21.96 -4.67 15.86
C LYS A 72 -20.48 -4.60 16.23
N ILE A 73 -19.62 -4.64 15.22
CA ILE A 73 -18.19 -4.44 15.40
C ILE A 73 -17.59 -3.61 14.27
N GLY A 74 -16.79 -2.60 14.64
CA GLY A 74 -16.06 -1.75 13.71
C GLY A 74 -14.59 -2.10 13.67
N TYR A 75 -13.98 -1.97 12.49
CA TYR A 75 -12.54 -2.12 12.27
C TYR A 75 -12.02 -0.99 11.38
N VAL A 76 -11.05 -0.23 11.86
CA VAL A 76 -10.42 0.87 11.12
C VAL A 76 -9.14 0.40 10.45
N LEU A 77 -8.93 0.81 9.20
CA LEU A 77 -7.71 0.52 8.45
C LEU A 77 -6.55 1.34 9.00
N TRP A 78 -5.49 0.63 9.42
CA TRP A 78 -4.27 1.28 9.90
C TRP A 78 -3.03 0.89 9.09
N HIS A 79 -3.05 -0.27 8.44
CA HIS A 79 -1.96 -0.74 7.61
C HIS A 79 -2.52 -1.38 6.36
N GLU A 80 -1.93 -1.03 5.22
CA GLU A 80 -2.05 -1.81 4.00
C GLU A 80 -0.67 -2.40 3.73
N VAL A 81 -0.60 -3.72 3.68
CA VAL A 81 0.58 -4.38 3.14
C VAL A 81 0.37 -4.31 1.63
N SER A 82 1.18 -3.51 0.95
CA SER A 82 1.46 -3.56 -0.49
C SER A 82 0.50 -4.38 -1.37
N TRP A 83 -0.40 -3.73 -2.13
CA TRP A 83 -1.17 -4.22 -3.31
C TRP A 83 -1.31 -5.75 -3.55
N GLY A 84 -1.58 -6.55 -2.51
CA GLY A 84 -1.77 -8.00 -2.67
C GLY A 84 -0.51 -8.74 -3.09
N LEU A 85 0.70 -8.25 -2.74
CA LEU A 85 1.94 -8.83 -3.22
C LEU A 85 2.34 -10.07 -2.41
N ARG A 86 2.44 -11.21 -3.09
CA ARG A 86 3.08 -12.39 -2.52
C ARG A 86 4.59 -12.27 -2.66
N GLU A 87 5.30 -12.30 -1.54
CA GLU A 87 6.75 -12.12 -1.50
C GLU A 87 7.45 -13.34 -0.93
N THR A 88 8.36 -13.94 -1.70
CA THR A 88 9.25 -14.99 -1.19
C THR A 88 10.56 -14.41 -0.70
N ALA A 89 11.20 -15.09 0.25
CA ALA A 89 12.41 -14.60 0.91
C ALA A 89 13.57 -14.32 -0.08
N ASP A 90 13.65 -15.07 -1.18
CA ASP A 90 14.67 -14.89 -2.21
C ASP A 90 14.11 -14.36 -3.54
N HIS A 91 12.84 -13.93 -3.57
CA HIS A 91 12.12 -13.35 -4.71
C HIS A 91 12.14 -14.15 -6.02
N LYS A 92 12.75 -15.34 -6.06
CA LYS A 92 12.97 -16.07 -7.32
C LYS A 92 11.73 -16.80 -7.81
N GLU A 93 10.79 -17.09 -6.90
CA GLU A 93 9.53 -17.72 -7.30
C GLU A 93 8.67 -16.75 -8.11
N GLU A 94 8.53 -15.50 -7.63
CA GLU A 94 7.73 -14.49 -8.30
C GLU A 94 8.52 -13.68 -9.35
N CYS A 95 9.81 -13.43 -9.12
CA CYS A 95 10.66 -12.58 -9.98
C CYS A 95 11.93 -13.33 -10.45
N PRO A 96 11.80 -14.39 -11.25
CA PRO A 96 12.94 -15.20 -11.71
C PRO A 96 13.93 -14.42 -12.58
N ASN A 97 13.47 -13.37 -13.26
CA ASN A 97 14.30 -12.49 -14.10
C ASN A 97 14.87 -11.28 -13.33
N GLY A 98 14.67 -11.24 -12.01
CA GLY A 98 15.02 -10.08 -11.18
C GLY A 98 13.96 -8.97 -11.23
N PHE A 99 14.34 -7.81 -10.71
CA PHE A 99 13.45 -6.64 -10.61
C PHE A 99 13.57 -5.71 -11.82
N ASN A 100 12.50 -4.97 -12.10
CA ASN A 100 12.48 -3.93 -13.12
C ASN A 100 13.43 -2.77 -12.79
N ILE A 101 13.95 -2.14 -13.83
CA ILE A 101 14.70 -0.88 -13.71
C ILE A 101 13.76 0.32 -13.59
N GLY A 102 14.23 1.37 -12.90
CA GLY A 102 13.44 2.54 -12.57
C GLY A 102 13.61 3.70 -13.54
N PRO A 103 12.92 4.83 -13.26
CA PRO A 103 13.00 6.02 -14.11
C PRO A 103 14.42 6.58 -14.21
N ARG A 104 15.23 6.48 -13.15
CA ARG A 104 16.63 6.92 -13.14
C ARG A 104 17.51 6.08 -14.05
N GLU A 105 17.40 4.75 -13.94
CA GLU A 105 18.20 3.82 -14.72
C GLU A 105 17.80 3.89 -16.21
N GLN A 106 16.49 3.91 -16.50
CA GLN A 106 15.96 4.12 -17.84
C GLN A 106 16.43 5.45 -18.45
N PHE A 107 16.44 6.54 -17.67
CA PHE A 107 16.94 7.82 -18.14
C PHE A 107 18.43 7.78 -18.51
N ALA A 108 19.25 7.08 -17.71
CA ALA A 108 20.67 6.93 -17.98
C ALA A 108 20.96 6.08 -19.24
N GLU A 109 20.13 5.07 -19.51
CA GLU A 109 20.23 4.26 -20.73
C GLU A 109 19.81 5.03 -21.99
N GLU A 110 18.72 5.80 -21.92
CA GLU A 110 18.25 6.62 -23.05
C GLU A 110 19.16 7.83 -23.34
N PHE A 111 19.69 8.45 -22.29
CA PHE A 111 20.48 9.68 -22.37
C PHE A 111 21.83 9.51 -21.67
N PRO A 112 22.70 8.62 -22.19
CA PRO A 112 24.00 8.39 -21.59
C PRO A 112 24.88 9.64 -21.67
N ASN A 113 25.84 9.73 -20.76
CA ASN A 113 26.88 10.77 -20.77
C ASN A 113 27.90 10.51 -21.91
N ASP A 114 27.45 10.63 -23.15
CA ASP A 114 28.19 10.39 -24.40
C ASP A 114 28.76 11.69 -25.03
N GLY A 115 28.70 12.81 -24.31
CA GLY A 115 29.15 14.12 -24.77
C GLY A 115 28.22 14.81 -25.77
N LYS A 116 27.10 14.18 -26.19
CA LYS A 116 26.11 14.84 -27.04
C LYS A 116 25.33 15.88 -26.24
N LYS A 117 25.27 17.10 -26.76
CA LYS A 117 24.41 18.15 -26.21
C LYS A 117 22.95 17.80 -26.50
N ARG A 118 22.16 17.64 -25.45
CA ARG A 118 20.72 17.43 -25.51
C ARG A 118 20.03 18.56 -24.76
N THR A 119 18.87 18.98 -25.23
CA THR A 119 18.09 20.01 -24.52
C THR A 119 17.28 19.40 -23.37
N LEU A 120 16.90 20.24 -22.40
CA LEU A 120 15.95 19.87 -21.33
C LEU A 120 14.62 19.34 -21.90
N LEU A 121 14.17 19.93 -23.02
CA LEU A 121 12.94 19.54 -23.71
C LEU A 121 13.04 18.12 -24.28
N GLU A 122 14.15 17.79 -24.94
CA GLU A 122 14.34 16.49 -25.59
C GLU A 122 14.67 15.34 -24.61
N THR A 123 14.84 15.65 -23.32
CA THR A 123 15.26 14.70 -22.28
C THR A 123 14.30 14.68 -21.09
N GLN A 124 14.55 15.44 -20.02
CA GLN A 124 13.75 15.34 -18.79
C GLN A 124 12.28 15.68 -19.01
N LEU A 125 11.98 16.76 -19.75
CA LEU A 125 10.58 17.16 -19.98
C LEU A 125 9.84 16.17 -20.89
N LYS A 126 10.54 15.57 -21.86
CA LYS A 126 9.96 14.50 -22.67
C LYS A 126 9.59 13.29 -21.82
N ARG A 127 10.49 12.86 -20.92
CA ARG A 127 10.24 11.73 -20.01
C ARG A 127 9.13 12.03 -19.01
N GLU A 128 9.10 13.23 -18.46
CA GLU A 128 8.02 13.64 -17.58
C GLU A 128 6.68 13.68 -18.33
N ALA A 129 6.65 14.17 -19.58
CA ALA A 129 5.44 14.16 -20.40
C ALA A 129 4.89 12.74 -20.63
N GLU A 130 5.75 11.72 -20.80
CA GLU A 130 5.34 10.31 -20.92
C GLU A 130 4.71 9.76 -19.62
N ILE A 131 4.94 10.39 -18.46
CA ILE A 131 4.30 10.03 -17.19
C ILE A 131 2.91 10.65 -17.09
N TRP A 132 2.78 11.94 -17.44
CA TRP A 132 1.52 12.69 -17.34
C TRP A 132 0.55 12.41 -18.50
N MET A 133 1.08 12.00 -19.65
CA MET A 133 0.33 11.67 -20.87
C MET A 133 0.85 10.35 -21.43
N PRO A 134 0.64 9.23 -20.71
CA PRO A 134 1.18 7.95 -21.12
C PRO A 134 0.45 7.42 -22.36
N ASP A 135 1.16 6.61 -23.14
CA ASP A 135 0.60 5.87 -24.27
C ASP A 135 0.80 4.36 -24.09
N THR A 136 0.21 3.59 -24.99
CA THR A 136 0.31 2.11 -25.02
C THR A 136 1.30 1.60 -26.06
N SER A 137 2.17 2.47 -26.61
CA SER A 137 3.21 2.03 -27.54
C SER A 137 4.15 1.03 -26.85
N PRO A 138 4.73 0.06 -27.57
CA PRO A 138 5.66 -0.88 -26.97
C PRO A 138 6.76 -0.17 -26.16
N ASP A 139 7.09 -0.72 -25.00
CA ASP A 139 8.16 -0.17 -24.18
C ASP A 139 9.53 -0.44 -24.82
N LYS A 140 10.46 0.49 -24.66
CA LYS A 140 11.86 0.32 -25.10
C LYS A 140 12.64 -0.56 -24.13
N PHE A 141 12.19 -0.63 -22.88
CA PHE A 141 12.81 -1.40 -21.83
C PHE A 141 12.07 -2.72 -21.63
N PRO A 142 12.79 -3.83 -21.36
CA PRO A 142 12.15 -5.05 -20.88
C PRO A 142 11.34 -4.76 -19.62
N PHE A 143 10.14 -5.33 -19.56
CA PHE A 143 9.31 -5.31 -18.36
C PHE A 143 9.20 -6.73 -17.80
N TYR A 144 9.69 -6.94 -16.58
CA TYR A 144 9.61 -8.21 -15.88
C TYR A 144 8.32 -8.28 -15.08
N GLU A 145 7.36 -9.04 -15.59
CA GLU A 145 6.13 -9.33 -14.86
C GLU A 145 6.40 -10.31 -13.71
N ALA A 146 5.64 -10.18 -12.62
CA ALA A 146 5.62 -11.23 -11.61
C ALA A 146 4.98 -12.51 -12.16
N THR A 147 5.55 -13.64 -11.77
CA THR A 147 5.17 -14.97 -12.25
C THR A 147 4.96 -15.91 -11.06
N GLY A 148 4.86 -17.21 -11.34
CA GLY A 148 4.66 -18.22 -10.33
C GLY A 148 3.21 -18.65 -10.20
N LYS A 149 2.99 -19.63 -9.33
CA LYS A 149 1.70 -20.28 -9.15
C LYS A 149 0.79 -19.55 -8.15
N TYR A 150 1.39 -18.81 -7.22
CA TYR A 150 0.69 -18.32 -6.05
C TYR A 150 0.58 -16.79 -6.01
N ALA A 151 -0.58 -16.29 -5.58
CA ALA A 151 -0.80 -14.86 -5.32
C ALA A 151 -1.78 -14.66 -4.16
N ILE A 152 -1.81 -13.45 -3.62
CA ILE A 152 -2.77 -13.04 -2.61
C ILE A 152 -4.01 -12.47 -3.31
N GLY A 153 -5.21 -12.86 -2.89
CA GLY A 153 -6.46 -12.34 -3.45
C GLY A 153 -7.67 -13.22 -3.15
N VAL A 154 -8.68 -13.07 -4.00
CA VAL A 154 -9.93 -13.84 -4.00
C VAL A 154 -10.29 -14.24 -5.43
N ASP A 155 -11.21 -15.17 -5.55
CA ASP A 155 -11.88 -15.51 -6.82
C ASP A 155 -12.99 -14.47 -7.06
N LEU A 156 -12.74 -13.55 -8.00
CA LEU A 156 -13.61 -12.43 -8.31
C LEU A 156 -14.68 -12.80 -9.34
N ASP A 157 -14.40 -13.75 -10.22
CA ASP A 157 -15.24 -14.07 -11.38
C ASP A 157 -15.93 -15.46 -11.31
N GLY A 158 -15.61 -16.24 -10.29
CA GLY A 158 -16.14 -17.58 -10.03
C GLY A 158 -15.56 -18.67 -10.93
N LYS A 159 -14.44 -18.41 -11.61
CA LYS A 159 -13.82 -19.33 -12.57
C LYS A 159 -12.43 -19.73 -12.12
N THR A 160 -11.92 -20.77 -12.77
CA THR A 160 -10.53 -21.20 -12.62
C THR A 160 -9.96 -21.39 -14.02
N THR A 161 -9.15 -20.43 -14.44
CA THR A 161 -8.50 -20.35 -15.74
C THR A 161 -6.99 -20.53 -15.60
N PRO A 162 -6.24 -20.74 -16.71
CA PRO A 162 -4.78 -20.80 -16.66
C PRO A 162 -4.08 -19.51 -16.23
N GLU A 163 -4.76 -18.36 -16.29
CA GLU A 163 -4.20 -17.06 -15.92
C GLU A 163 -4.30 -16.78 -14.41
N ASP A 164 -5.13 -17.55 -13.71
CA ASP A 164 -5.46 -17.37 -12.30
C ASP A 164 -4.40 -18.01 -11.41
N PHE A 165 -4.31 -17.50 -10.18
CA PHE A 165 -3.39 -17.99 -9.18
C PHE A 165 -4.05 -18.99 -8.22
N GLU A 166 -3.22 -19.68 -7.45
CA GLU A 166 -3.64 -20.35 -6.22
C GLU A 166 -3.22 -19.50 -5.01
N SER A 167 -3.94 -19.58 -3.90
CA SER A 167 -3.47 -19.00 -2.64
C SER A 167 -2.68 -20.02 -1.84
N ASP A 168 -1.82 -19.55 -0.91
CA ASP A 168 -1.03 -20.45 -0.05
C ASP A 168 -1.93 -21.33 0.87
N ASP A 169 -3.19 -20.94 1.08
CA ASP A 169 -4.20 -21.75 1.80
C ASP A 169 -4.99 -22.72 0.89
N GLY A 170 -4.58 -22.88 -0.37
CA GLY A 170 -5.07 -23.90 -1.30
C GLY A 170 -6.34 -23.53 -2.08
N ARG A 171 -6.83 -22.29 -1.98
CA ARG A 171 -7.92 -21.81 -2.84
C ARG A 171 -7.39 -21.61 -4.26
N LYS A 172 -8.27 -21.76 -5.24
CA LYS A 172 -7.97 -21.65 -6.67
C LYS A 172 -8.81 -20.54 -7.29
N GLY A 173 -8.46 -20.14 -8.51
CA GLY A 173 -9.17 -19.07 -9.22
C GLY A 173 -8.85 -17.69 -8.64
N ILE A 174 -7.67 -17.48 -8.04
CA ILE A 174 -7.34 -16.20 -7.43
C ILE A 174 -7.02 -15.18 -8.53
N ASP A 175 -7.83 -14.13 -8.61
CA ASP A 175 -7.67 -13.01 -9.53
C ASP A 175 -6.79 -11.91 -8.91
N ASN A 176 -5.60 -11.71 -9.49
CA ASN A 176 -4.70 -10.61 -9.13
C ASN A 176 -3.70 -10.30 -10.25
N GLN A 177 -4.18 -9.85 -11.41
CA GLN A 177 -3.30 -9.44 -12.51
C GLN A 177 -2.43 -8.22 -12.14
N LEU A 178 -2.85 -7.38 -11.20
CA LEU A 178 -2.04 -6.28 -10.67
C LEU A 178 -0.72 -6.81 -10.06
N PHE A 179 -0.73 -7.99 -9.43
CA PHE A 179 0.49 -8.62 -8.92
C PHE A 179 1.53 -8.83 -10.04
N ARG A 180 1.12 -9.23 -11.25
CA ARG A 180 2.03 -9.35 -12.41
C ARG A 180 2.68 -8.02 -12.76
N VAL A 181 1.94 -6.91 -12.62
CA VAL A 181 2.43 -5.57 -12.94
C VAL A 181 3.45 -5.10 -11.90
N VAL A 182 3.12 -5.17 -10.62
CA VAL A 182 3.91 -4.48 -9.57
C VAL A 182 4.77 -5.41 -8.69
N GLY A 183 4.57 -6.72 -8.72
CA GLY A 183 5.28 -7.67 -7.84
C GLY A 183 6.81 -7.68 -8.03
N CYS A 184 7.28 -7.39 -9.24
CA CYS A 184 8.71 -7.25 -9.57
C CYS A 184 9.16 -5.79 -9.72
N VAL A 185 8.44 -4.86 -9.10
CA VAL A 185 8.84 -3.46 -8.97
C VAL A 185 9.12 -3.20 -7.49
N ARG A 186 10.40 -3.01 -7.13
CA ARG A 186 10.84 -2.92 -5.71
C ARG A 186 10.05 -1.92 -4.88
N ASN A 187 9.64 -0.82 -5.49
CA ASN A 187 8.93 0.25 -4.82
C ASN A 187 7.66 -0.21 -4.09
N TYR A 188 6.94 -1.16 -4.69
CA TYR A 188 5.67 -1.64 -4.17
C TYR A 188 5.84 -2.76 -3.14
N ARG A 189 7.02 -3.38 -3.06
CA ARG A 189 7.31 -4.45 -2.10
C ARG A 189 7.40 -3.93 -0.67
N GLN A 190 7.35 -4.83 0.32
CA GLN A 190 7.36 -4.48 1.74
C GLN A 190 8.59 -3.66 2.15
N GLU A 191 9.76 -3.93 1.56
CA GLU A 191 10.99 -3.16 1.77
C GLU A 191 11.06 -1.86 0.94
N GLY A 192 10.16 -1.72 -0.04
CA GLY A 192 10.05 -0.58 -0.92
C GLY A 192 9.49 0.66 -0.24
N GLU A 193 9.69 1.82 -0.87
CA GLU A 193 9.23 3.09 -0.30
C GLU A 193 7.70 3.14 -0.17
N LEU A 194 6.95 2.70 -1.20
CA LEU A 194 5.48 2.63 -1.11
C LEU A 194 5.02 1.58 -0.09
N GLY A 195 5.72 0.45 0.06
CA GLY A 195 5.40 -0.54 1.09
C GLY A 195 5.53 -0.01 2.53
N ILE A 196 6.38 1.01 2.74
CA ILE A 196 6.63 1.61 4.06
C ILE A 196 5.78 2.87 4.29
N ILE A 197 5.67 3.75 3.28
CA ILE A 197 5.13 5.11 3.47
C ILE A 197 3.60 5.15 3.47
N THR A 198 2.92 4.28 2.72
CA THR A 198 1.46 4.32 2.62
C THR A 198 0.79 4.01 3.97
N THR A 199 1.35 3.07 4.73
CA THR A 199 0.94 2.80 6.12
C THR A 199 1.06 4.05 7.00
N LYS A 200 2.14 4.84 6.85
CA LYS A 200 2.29 6.10 7.60
C LYS A 200 1.24 7.12 7.17
N TRP A 201 0.93 7.19 5.88
CA TRP A 201 -0.11 8.09 5.36
C TRP A 201 -1.51 7.71 5.85
N ARG A 202 -1.85 6.42 5.95
CA ARG A 202 -3.12 5.97 6.57
C ARG A 202 -3.32 6.55 7.98
N ALA A 203 -2.26 6.61 8.77
CA ALA A 203 -2.31 7.19 10.11
C ALA A 203 -2.36 8.74 10.10
N GLN A 204 -1.47 9.35 9.32
CA GLN A 204 -1.22 10.80 9.36
C GLN A 204 -2.27 11.61 8.60
N LYS A 205 -2.84 11.07 7.53
CA LYS A 205 -3.68 11.80 6.58
C LYS A 205 -5.14 11.52 6.85
N ALA A 206 -5.87 12.56 7.25
CA ALA A 206 -7.30 12.45 7.53
C ALA A 206 -8.14 12.03 6.31
N PHE A 207 -7.66 12.28 5.09
CA PHE A 207 -8.36 11.84 3.88
C PHE A 207 -8.37 10.32 3.72
N ASN A 208 -7.30 9.63 4.16
CA ASN A 208 -7.04 8.22 3.90
C ASN A 208 -7.77 7.27 4.86
N ARG A 209 -8.54 7.81 5.81
CA ARG A 209 -9.12 7.07 6.93
C ARG A 209 -10.42 6.42 6.54
N VAL A 210 -10.43 5.09 6.65
CA VAL A 210 -11.58 4.26 6.28
C VAL A 210 -11.84 3.20 7.33
N THR A 211 -13.11 2.86 7.50
CA THR A 211 -13.56 1.91 8.51
C THR A 211 -14.59 0.97 7.90
N PHE A 212 -14.52 -0.30 8.30
CA PHE A 212 -15.54 -1.31 8.03
C PHE A 212 -16.36 -1.53 9.30
N GLU A 213 -17.68 -1.55 9.21
CA GLU A 213 -18.59 -1.95 10.29
C GLU A 213 -19.35 -3.19 9.88
N ILE A 214 -19.30 -4.23 10.71
CA ILE A 214 -20.07 -5.46 10.54
C ILE A 214 -21.24 -5.39 11.51
N THR A 215 -22.45 -5.61 11.01
CA THR A 215 -23.70 -5.55 11.78
C THR A 215 -24.52 -6.81 11.60
N GLY A 216 -25.35 -7.12 12.60
CA GLY A 216 -26.09 -8.39 12.66
C GLY A 216 -25.18 -9.56 13.02
N VAL A 217 -24.12 -9.31 13.80
CA VAL A 217 -23.14 -10.34 14.17
C VAL A 217 -23.61 -11.07 15.42
N ASP A 218 -24.09 -12.29 15.22
CA ASP A 218 -24.43 -13.23 16.28
C ASP A 218 -23.22 -14.06 16.72
N SER A 219 -22.22 -14.24 15.84
CA SER A 219 -20.95 -14.86 16.23
C SER A 219 -19.78 -14.47 15.31
N LEU A 220 -18.61 -14.19 15.90
CA LEU A 220 -17.38 -13.97 15.14
C LEU A 220 -16.75 -15.26 14.61
N THR A 221 -17.28 -16.43 14.94
CA THR A 221 -16.77 -17.71 14.45
C THR A 221 -17.56 -18.18 13.23
N ASN A 222 -18.88 -18.26 13.35
CA ASN A 222 -19.79 -18.72 12.32
C ASN A 222 -21.06 -17.88 12.36
N ASP A 223 -21.33 -17.18 11.26
CA ASP A 223 -22.52 -16.35 11.11
C ASP A 223 -22.96 -16.40 9.64
N PRO A 224 -24.16 -16.93 9.34
CA PRO A 224 -24.59 -17.13 7.96
C PRO A 224 -24.98 -15.84 7.26
N ASP A 225 -25.29 -14.75 8.00
CA ASP A 225 -25.80 -13.51 7.40
C ASP A 225 -25.41 -12.27 8.21
N VAL A 226 -24.41 -11.55 7.71
CA VAL A 226 -24.00 -10.24 8.25
C VAL A 226 -24.11 -9.16 7.18
N THR A 227 -24.22 -7.91 7.62
CA THR A 227 -24.09 -6.75 6.73
C THR A 227 -22.80 -6.02 7.02
N VAL A 228 -21.96 -5.84 6.00
CA VAL A 228 -20.70 -5.11 6.08
C VAL A 228 -20.87 -3.77 5.41
N SER A 229 -20.58 -2.70 6.15
CA SER A 229 -20.59 -1.33 5.65
C SER A 229 -19.20 -0.75 5.63
N TYR A 230 -18.90 0.06 4.63
CA TYR A 230 -17.65 0.78 4.47
C TYR A 230 -17.91 2.28 4.62
N TYR A 231 -16.98 2.98 5.25
CA TYR A 231 -17.06 4.41 5.51
C TYR A 231 -15.71 5.07 5.34
N ARG A 232 -15.73 6.34 4.93
CA ARG A 232 -14.69 7.30 5.31
C ARG A 232 -14.97 7.83 6.71
N THR A 233 -13.94 7.94 7.54
CA THR A 233 -14.06 8.40 8.93
C THR A 233 -13.14 9.59 9.23
N LEU A 234 -13.43 10.31 10.33
CA LEU A 234 -12.81 11.60 10.61
C LEU A 234 -11.70 11.55 11.67
N ASP A 235 -11.74 10.56 12.56
CA ASP A 235 -10.96 10.58 13.79
C ASP A 235 -9.59 9.92 13.64
N THR A 236 -8.60 10.41 14.38
CA THR A 236 -7.25 9.83 14.38
C THR A 236 -7.27 8.40 14.93
N LEU A 237 -6.39 7.56 14.38
CA LEU A 237 -6.17 6.23 14.94
C LEU A 237 -5.64 6.33 16.38
N LEU A 238 -6.09 5.42 17.25
CA LEU A 238 -5.63 5.37 18.64
C LEU A 238 -4.22 4.76 18.70
N ALA A 239 -3.21 5.62 18.89
CA ALA A 239 -1.83 5.20 18.94
C ALA A 239 -1.47 4.57 20.30
N GLY A 240 -0.78 3.44 20.27
CA GLY A 240 -0.14 2.82 21.41
C GLY A 240 1.25 3.41 21.69
N PRO A 241 1.86 3.08 22.84
CA PRO A 241 3.13 3.66 23.28
C PRO A 241 4.33 3.26 22.41
N THR A 242 4.21 2.19 21.61
CA THR A 242 5.29 1.65 20.76
C THR A 242 5.09 1.99 19.27
N GLY A 243 4.22 2.94 18.94
CA GLY A 243 3.93 3.34 17.56
C GLY A 243 3.02 2.37 16.78
N ASN A 244 2.45 1.38 17.47
CA ASN A 244 1.35 0.54 16.95
C ASN A 244 0.00 1.25 17.15
N PHE A 245 -1.06 0.71 16.55
CA PHE A 245 -2.43 1.15 16.83
C PHE A 245 -3.15 0.10 17.66
N VAL A 246 -3.95 0.56 18.63
CA VAL A 246 -4.61 -0.29 19.63
C VAL A 246 -6.13 -0.23 19.49
N PRO A 247 -6.85 -1.30 19.87
CA PRO A 247 -8.31 -1.35 19.81
C PRO A 247 -8.98 -0.34 20.76
N GLY A 248 -10.24 -0.05 20.49
CA GLY A 248 -11.09 0.78 21.35
C GLY A 248 -11.10 2.28 21.02
N GLY A 249 -10.48 2.69 19.92
CA GLY A 249 -10.62 4.05 19.40
C GLY A 249 -12.02 4.32 18.85
N SER A 250 -12.42 5.59 18.74
CA SER A 250 -13.68 5.99 18.10
C SER A 250 -13.46 6.49 16.68
N GLN A 251 -14.41 6.23 15.79
CA GLN A 251 -14.38 6.63 14.39
C GLN A 251 -15.74 7.19 13.96
N ARG A 252 -15.85 8.52 13.89
CA ARG A 252 -17.03 9.21 13.37
C ARG A 252 -17.11 9.09 11.87
N VAL A 253 -18.27 8.65 11.38
CA VAL A 253 -18.57 8.60 9.96
C VAL A 253 -18.63 10.00 9.38
N ASP A 254 -17.93 10.24 8.27
CA ASP A 254 -18.01 11.49 7.52
C ASP A 254 -19.33 11.56 6.72
N ALA A 255 -20.43 11.86 7.39
CA ALA A 255 -21.74 11.93 6.74
C ALA A 255 -21.93 13.19 5.86
N ARG A 256 -21.10 14.22 6.03
CA ARG A 256 -21.24 15.50 5.30
C ARG A 256 -20.54 15.43 3.94
N TRP A 257 -19.27 15.04 3.92
CA TRP A 257 -18.46 15.01 2.71
C TRP A 257 -18.13 13.59 2.24
N GLY A 258 -18.34 12.61 3.12
CA GLY A 258 -18.02 11.21 2.86
C GLY A 258 -19.18 10.37 2.35
N LYS A 259 -20.32 10.97 1.98
CA LYS A 259 -21.53 10.24 1.53
C LYS A 259 -21.24 9.23 0.40
N ARG A 260 -20.33 9.54 -0.52
CA ARG A 260 -19.94 8.64 -1.62
C ARG A 260 -19.20 7.37 -1.16
N PHE A 261 -18.65 7.38 0.04
CA PHE A 261 -17.95 6.23 0.63
C PHE A 261 -18.87 5.36 1.47
N ILE A 262 -20.13 5.78 1.71
CA ILE A 262 -21.09 5.01 2.52
C ILE A 262 -21.75 3.96 1.62
N ILE A 263 -21.28 2.72 1.73
CA ILE A 263 -21.73 1.58 0.93
C ILE A 263 -21.79 0.33 1.81
N SER A 264 -22.61 -0.64 1.41
CA SER A 264 -22.77 -1.88 2.15
C SER A 264 -22.90 -3.08 1.20
N ALA A 265 -22.49 -4.25 1.68
CA ALA A 265 -22.71 -5.53 1.05
C ALA A 265 -23.10 -6.57 2.10
N LYS A 266 -23.76 -7.65 1.66
CA LYS A 266 -24.01 -8.81 2.52
C LYS A 266 -22.74 -9.65 2.61
N GLY A 267 -22.64 -10.44 3.67
CA GLY A 267 -21.54 -11.36 3.87
C GLY A 267 -21.90 -12.46 4.85
N LYS A 268 -20.93 -13.33 5.08
CA LYS A 268 -21.01 -14.43 6.04
C LYS A 268 -19.66 -14.66 6.69
N ILE A 269 -19.69 -15.20 7.90
CA ILE A 269 -18.51 -15.59 8.67
C ILE A 269 -18.50 -17.12 8.76
N VAL A 270 -17.40 -17.74 8.36
CA VAL A 270 -17.20 -19.19 8.47
C VAL A 270 -15.81 -19.44 9.07
N ASP A 271 -15.74 -20.18 10.17
CA ASP A 271 -14.49 -20.48 10.89
C ASP A 271 -13.63 -19.24 11.17
N GLY A 272 -14.26 -18.14 11.59
CA GLY A 272 -13.60 -16.87 11.90
C GLY A 272 -13.21 -16.05 10.67
N VAL A 273 -13.63 -16.45 9.47
CA VAL A 273 -13.35 -15.75 8.22
C VAL A 273 -14.63 -15.12 7.66
N LEU A 274 -14.64 -13.79 7.58
CA LEU A 274 -15.62 -13.04 6.81
C LEU A 274 -15.33 -13.16 5.31
N THR A 275 -16.38 -13.40 4.54
CA THR A 275 -16.44 -13.20 3.08
C THR A 275 -17.66 -12.37 2.73
N THR A 276 -17.55 -11.44 1.78
CA THR A 276 -18.68 -10.62 1.33
C THR A 276 -19.12 -10.97 -0.08
N GLU A 277 -20.40 -10.71 -0.36
CA GLU A 277 -20.84 -10.47 -1.73
C GLU A 277 -20.11 -9.24 -2.32
N PRO A 278 -20.06 -9.09 -3.66
CA PRO A 278 -19.41 -7.94 -4.27
C PRO A 278 -20.08 -6.62 -3.90
N PHE A 279 -19.31 -5.68 -3.35
CA PHE A 279 -19.67 -4.28 -3.37
C PHE A 279 -19.65 -3.79 -4.82
N LYS A 280 -20.67 -3.04 -5.24
CA LYS A 280 -20.72 -2.48 -6.59
C LYS A 280 -19.45 -1.68 -6.93
N GLU A 281 -19.05 -0.80 -6.02
CA GLU A 281 -17.85 0.02 -6.12
C GLU A 281 -17.38 0.43 -4.73
N VAL A 282 -16.09 0.27 -4.43
CA VAL A 282 -15.43 0.80 -3.23
C VAL A 282 -14.42 1.85 -3.68
N GLN A 283 -14.56 3.07 -3.18
CA GLN A 283 -13.60 4.15 -3.39
C GLN A 283 -12.65 4.21 -2.19
N VAL A 284 -11.36 3.97 -2.40
CA VAL A 284 -10.32 4.06 -1.38
C VAL A 284 -9.60 5.40 -1.53
N PRO A 285 -9.79 6.33 -0.57
CA PRO A 285 -9.14 7.62 -0.62
C PRO A 285 -7.65 7.51 -0.33
N GLU A 286 -6.83 8.20 -1.13
CA GLU A 286 -5.38 8.20 -1.02
C GLU A 286 -4.82 9.62 -1.15
N ASP A 287 -4.27 10.17 -0.09
CA ASP A 287 -3.46 11.38 -0.07
C ASP A 287 -2.06 10.98 0.38
N GLY A 288 -1.12 10.93 -0.57
CA GLY A 288 0.28 10.73 -0.27
C GLY A 288 0.99 12.04 0.04
N MET A 289 1.29 12.81 -1.01
CA MET A 289 2.11 14.02 -0.93
C MET A 289 1.29 15.32 -0.97
N GLY A 290 0.04 15.31 -0.49
CA GLY A 290 -0.86 16.46 -0.54
C GLY A 290 -1.64 16.58 -1.85
N ASP A 291 -1.62 15.53 -2.68
CA ASP A 291 -2.46 15.36 -3.86
C ASP A 291 -3.49 14.25 -3.57
N PRO A 292 -4.75 14.60 -3.25
CA PRO A 292 -5.79 13.63 -2.96
C PRO A 292 -6.28 12.90 -4.23
N ALA A 293 -6.07 11.59 -4.26
CA ALA A 293 -6.53 10.67 -5.28
C ALA A 293 -7.55 9.66 -4.72
N ILE A 294 -8.23 8.95 -5.61
CA ILE A 294 -9.18 7.88 -5.27
C ILE A 294 -8.80 6.64 -6.05
N ASN A 295 -8.51 5.54 -5.38
CA ASN A 295 -8.47 4.23 -6.02
C ASN A 295 -9.89 3.66 -6.09
N ILE A 296 -10.32 3.19 -7.25
CA ILE A 296 -11.67 2.66 -7.45
C ILE A 296 -11.58 1.15 -7.65
N PHE A 297 -12.22 0.40 -6.75
CA PHE A 297 -12.38 -1.05 -6.85
C PHE A 297 -13.82 -1.35 -7.27
N LYS A 298 -14.00 -1.95 -8.44
CA LYS A 298 -15.31 -2.41 -8.93
C LYS A 298 -15.51 -3.88 -8.56
N SER A 299 -16.75 -4.26 -8.22
CA SER A 299 -17.07 -5.60 -7.69
C SER A 299 -16.14 -6.02 -6.56
N ALA A 300 -15.87 -5.08 -5.64
CA ALA A 300 -14.91 -5.30 -4.58
C ALA A 300 -15.43 -6.35 -3.58
N GLN A 301 -14.56 -7.19 -3.05
CA GLN A 301 -14.89 -8.23 -2.09
C GLN A 301 -13.89 -8.18 -0.93
N LEU A 302 -14.41 -8.42 0.27
CA LEU A 302 -13.59 -8.55 1.47
C LEU A 302 -13.45 -10.02 1.84
N ARG A 303 -12.23 -10.40 2.20
CA ARG A 303 -11.96 -11.66 2.88
C ARG A 303 -11.08 -11.41 4.10
N LEU A 304 -11.66 -11.47 5.29
CA LEU A 304 -10.99 -11.07 6.54
C LEU A 304 -11.04 -12.16 7.61
N LYS A 305 -9.90 -12.49 8.20
CA LYS A 305 -9.83 -13.24 9.46
C LYS A 305 -10.17 -12.27 10.59
N LEU A 306 -11.21 -12.57 11.34
CA LEU A 306 -11.74 -11.71 12.40
C LEU A 306 -11.23 -12.13 13.77
N LYS A 307 -10.97 -11.13 14.61
CA LYS A 307 -10.71 -11.26 16.05
C LYS A 307 -11.42 -10.13 16.77
N PRO A 308 -11.77 -10.27 18.07
CA PRO A 308 -12.46 -9.22 18.81
C PRO A 308 -11.73 -7.85 18.82
N ASP A 309 -10.40 -7.85 18.64
CA ASP A 309 -9.56 -6.64 18.67
C ASP A 309 -8.97 -6.21 17.31
N SER A 310 -9.08 -7.06 16.29
CA SER A 310 -8.36 -6.88 15.02
C SER A 310 -8.97 -7.70 13.89
N ALA A 311 -8.69 -7.31 12.64
CA ALA A 311 -9.03 -8.11 11.48
C ALA A 311 -7.92 -7.99 10.42
N GLU A 312 -7.65 -9.06 9.71
CA GLU A 312 -6.58 -9.11 8.70
C GLU A 312 -7.02 -9.94 7.49
N GLY A 313 -6.68 -9.48 6.30
CA GLY A 313 -6.95 -10.20 5.06
C GLY A 313 -6.88 -9.25 3.87
N VAL A 314 -7.81 -9.38 2.92
CA VAL A 314 -7.75 -8.64 1.66
C VAL A 314 -9.02 -7.86 1.37
N LEU A 315 -8.83 -6.66 0.79
CA LEU A 315 -9.80 -6.00 -0.08
C LEU A 315 -9.36 -6.25 -1.52
N ALA A 316 -10.15 -7.04 -2.25
CA ALA A 316 -9.87 -7.39 -3.64
C ALA A 316 -10.98 -6.88 -4.57
N GLY A 317 -10.68 -6.70 -5.85
CA GLY A 317 -11.64 -6.25 -6.84
C GLY A 317 -10.97 -5.90 -8.17
N TYR A 318 -11.76 -5.41 -9.10
CA TYR A 318 -11.24 -4.88 -10.36
C TYR A 318 -10.93 -3.40 -10.19
N ILE A 319 -9.64 -3.09 -10.13
CA ILE A 319 -9.10 -1.76 -9.88
C ILE A 319 -9.09 -0.96 -11.18
N ASP A 320 -9.69 0.22 -11.17
CA ASP A 320 -9.69 1.13 -12.32
C ASP A 320 -8.26 1.57 -12.67
N VAL A 321 -7.82 1.27 -13.90
CA VAL A 321 -6.43 1.45 -14.32
C VAL A 321 -6.01 2.91 -14.29
N GLU A 322 -6.86 3.82 -14.76
CA GLU A 322 -6.52 5.24 -14.87
C GLU A 322 -6.46 5.90 -13.49
N GLN A 323 -7.43 5.58 -12.62
CA GLN A 323 -7.43 6.08 -11.25
C GLN A 323 -6.26 5.55 -10.42
N TRP A 324 -5.94 4.26 -10.56
CA TRP A 324 -4.78 3.68 -9.88
C TRP A 324 -3.47 4.27 -10.38
N TYR A 325 -3.33 4.42 -11.70
CA TYR A 325 -2.14 5.03 -12.29
C TYR A 325 -1.96 6.46 -11.80
N TYR A 326 -3.03 7.25 -11.76
CA TYR A 326 -3.00 8.61 -11.21
C TYR A 326 -2.55 8.61 -9.74
N ALA A 327 -3.22 7.80 -8.90
CA ALA A 327 -2.96 7.75 -7.47
C ALA A 327 -1.53 7.29 -7.13
N MET A 328 -1.02 6.29 -7.84
CA MET A 328 0.25 5.65 -7.49
C MET A 328 1.46 6.23 -8.22
N ASN A 329 1.27 6.90 -9.36
CA ASN A 329 2.38 7.32 -10.20
C ASN A 329 2.40 8.82 -10.52
N THR A 330 1.26 9.48 -10.77
CA THR A 330 1.27 10.93 -11.09
C THR A 330 1.18 11.80 -9.84
N ALA A 331 0.52 11.33 -8.78
CA ALA A 331 0.49 11.99 -7.47
C ALA A 331 1.82 11.87 -6.70
N TRP A 332 2.87 11.32 -7.34
CA TRP A 332 4.16 11.04 -6.74
C TRP A 332 5.30 11.56 -7.62
N ALA A 333 6.31 12.19 -7.02
CA ALA A 333 7.39 12.79 -7.80
C ALA A 333 8.37 11.73 -8.32
N THR A 334 8.83 11.88 -9.56
CA THR A 334 9.77 10.97 -10.24
C THR A 334 11.03 10.64 -9.43
N HIS A 335 11.50 11.55 -8.58
CA HIS A 335 12.66 11.30 -7.71
C HIS A 335 12.39 10.27 -6.60
N HIS A 336 11.15 10.19 -6.08
CA HIS A 336 10.75 9.15 -5.13
C HIS A 336 10.62 7.80 -5.85
N ALA A 337 9.96 7.80 -7.01
CA ALA A 337 9.85 6.63 -7.87
C ALA A 337 11.22 6.00 -8.23
N ALA A 338 12.28 6.81 -8.30
CA ALA A 338 13.64 6.34 -8.52
C ALA A 338 14.22 5.51 -7.35
N TYR A 339 13.83 5.74 -6.09
CA TYR A 339 14.35 4.96 -4.95
C TYR A 339 13.90 3.49 -5.01
N GLY A 340 12.65 3.25 -5.43
CA GLY A 340 12.07 1.92 -5.56
C GLY A 340 12.05 1.36 -6.99
N GLN A 341 12.70 2.02 -7.95
CA GLN A 341 12.73 1.60 -9.35
C GLN A 341 11.33 1.46 -10.01
N ALA A 342 10.39 2.35 -9.68
CA ALA A 342 9.04 2.37 -10.26
C ALA A 342 8.97 3.27 -11.49
N SER A 343 9.22 2.72 -12.68
CA SER A 343 9.01 3.49 -13.92
C SER A 343 7.52 3.57 -14.25
N ALA A 344 6.91 4.73 -13.97
CA ALA A 344 5.49 4.98 -14.22
C ALA A 344 5.07 4.68 -15.67
N ALA A 345 5.83 5.18 -16.65
CA ALA A 345 5.53 4.94 -18.07
C ALA A 345 5.52 3.44 -18.43
N SER A 346 6.46 2.66 -17.89
CA SER A 346 6.51 1.21 -18.08
C SER A 346 5.36 0.48 -17.38
N ILE A 347 5.03 0.91 -16.16
CA ILE A 347 3.92 0.38 -15.37
C ILE A 347 2.59 0.61 -16.10
N TYR A 348 2.35 1.80 -16.68
CA TYR A 348 1.12 2.08 -17.42
C TYR A 348 0.91 1.12 -18.59
N LYS A 349 1.97 0.88 -19.36
CA LYS A 349 1.93 -0.05 -20.50
C LYS A 349 1.62 -1.48 -20.05
N ALA A 350 2.17 -1.91 -18.91
CA ALA A 350 1.86 -3.21 -18.33
C ALA A 350 0.42 -3.28 -17.80
N LEU A 351 -0.07 -2.25 -17.09
CA LEU A 351 -1.47 -2.16 -16.64
C LEU A 351 -2.44 -2.30 -17.81
N ARG A 352 -2.25 -1.55 -18.89
CA ARG A 352 -3.14 -1.59 -20.06
C ARG A 352 -3.10 -2.95 -20.77
N ARG A 353 -1.94 -3.61 -20.81
CA ARG A 353 -1.80 -4.96 -21.41
C ARG A 353 -2.48 -6.04 -20.57
N LEU A 354 -2.37 -5.94 -19.24
CA LEU A 354 -2.81 -6.98 -18.29
C LEU A 354 -4.19 -6.70 -17.69
N ALA A 355 -4.83 -5.59 -18.03
CA ALA A 355 -6.21 -5.32 -17.66
C ALA A 355 -7.14 -6.44 -18.16
N ASP A 356 -7.94 -6.97 -17.26
CA ASP A 356 -8.71 -8.21 -17.43
C ASP A 356 -10.20 -8.02 -17.13
N GLY A 357 -10.63 -6.82 -16.72
CA GLY A 357 -12.01 -6.54 -16.37
C GLY A 357 -12.58 -5.24 -16.94
N TYR A 358 -13.91 -5.18 -16.96
CA TYR A 358 -14.70 -4.00 -17.32
C TYR A 358 -14.33 -3.43 -18.71
N PRO A 359 -14.63 -4.16 -19.80
CA PRO A 359 -14.34 -3.69 -21.15
C PRO A 359 -15.11 -2.42 -21.48
N ASP A 360 -14.42 -1.45 -22.10
CA ASP A 360 -15.06 -0.25 -22.64
C ASP A 360 -16.06 -0.65 -23.73
N PRO A 361 -17.33 -0.17 -23.68
CA PRO A 361 -18.35 -0.58 -24.67
C PRO A 361 -18.06 -0.18 -26.11
N LYS A 362 -17.15 0.77 -26.36
CA LYS A 362 -16.81 1.27 -27.69
C LYS A 362 -15.56 0.59 -28.23
N THR A 363 -14.52 0.42 -27.42
CA THR A 363 -13.24 -0.14 -27.86
C THR A 363 -13.10 -1.64 -27.58
N GLY A 364 -13.84 -2.16 -26.59
CA GLY A 364 -13.71 -3.52 -26.09
C GLY A 364 -12.48 -3.75 -25.20
N GLU A 365 -11.65 -2.74 -24.99
CA GLU A 365 -10.46 -2.83 -24.12
C GLU A 365 -10.87 -2.83 -22.65
N ASN A 366 -10.27 -3.71 -21.85
CA ASN A 366 -10.47 -3.72 -20.40
C ASN A 366 -9.98 -2.41 -19.77
N THR A 367 -10.82 -1.86 -18.88
CA THR A 367 -10.55 -0.59 -18.18
C THR A 367 -10.15 -0.78 -16.73
N ALA A 368 -10.27 -2.01 -16.22
CA ALA A 368 -9.91 -2.37 -14.86
C ALA A 368 -9.03 -3.63 -14.85
N ILE A 369 -8.20 -3.74 -13.82
CA ILE A 369 -7.29 -4.86 -13.58
C ILE A 369 -7.65 -5.53 -12.26
N SER A 370 -7.78 -6.85 -12.23
CA SER A 370 -7.98 -7.59 -10.99
C SER A 370 -6.79 -7.37 -10.06
N GLY A 371 -7.08 -7.11 -8.79
CA GLY A 371 -6.05 -6.90 -7.80
C GLY A 371 -6.58 -6.97 -6.38
N ALA A 372 -5.64 -6.98 -5.45
CA ALA A 372 -5.93 -6.99 -4.02
C ALA A 372 -5.10 -5.94 -3.28
N MET A 373 -5.53 -5.60 -2.08
CA MET A 373 -4.74 -4.95 -1.06
C MET A 373 -4.81 -5.80 0.19
N ASP A 374 -3.66 -6.20 0.74
CA ASP A 374 -3.61 -6.79 2.06
C ASP A 374 -3.84 -5.70 3.08
N ILE A 375 -4.80 -5.90 3.96
CA ILE A 375 -5.22 -4.91 4.95
C ILE A 375 -5.13 -5.48 6.35
N LYS A 376 -4.62 -4.65 7.27
CA LYS A 376 -4.71 -4.88 8.71
C LYS A 376 -5.55 -3.78 9.33
N LEU A 377 -6.50 -4.25 10.11
CA LEU A 377 -7.52 -3.44 10.73
C LEU A 377 -7.46 -3.63 12.24
N VAL A 378 -7.79 -2.59 12.98
CA VAL A 378 -7.86 -2.62 14.44
C VAL A 378 -9.27 -2.23 14.88
N GLN A 379 -9.77 -2.84 15.96
CA GLN A 379 -11.15 -2.61 16.41
C GLN A 379 -11.36 -1.13 16.78
N ALA A 380 -12.50 -0.58 16.35
CA ALA A 380 -12.93 0.76 16.67
C ALA A 380 -14.46 0.84 16.89
N TYR A 381 -14.90 1.82 17.66
CA TYR A 381 -16.30 2.18 17.83
C TYR A 381 -16.73 3.13 16.71
N VAL A 382 -17.67 2.69 15.87
CA VAL A 382 -18.20 3.50 14.77
C VAL A 382 -19.29 4.42 15.31
N LEU A 383 -19.08 5.73 15.15
CA LEU A 383 -20.02 6.74 15.62
C LEU A 383 -20.75 7.32 14.41
N HIS A 384 -22.05 7.02 14.35
CA HIS A 384 -22.95 7.60 13.36
C HIS A 384 -23.42 8.98 13.84
N PRO A 385 -23.60 9.97 12.94
CA PRO A 385 -24.24 11.22 13.33
C PRO A 385 -25.62 10.91 13.91
N GLU A 386 -25.99 11.58 14.99
CA GLU A 386 -27.37 11.51 15.46
C GLU A 386 -28.28 11.96 14.31
N THR A 387 -29.17 11.08 13.86
CA THR A 387 -30.34 11.53 13.10
C THR A 387 -30.98 12.60 13.95
N GLU A 388 -31.03 13.85 13.47
CA GLU A 388 -31.79 14.92 14.10
C GLU A 388 -33.17 14.36 14.40
N LYS A 389 -33.41 13.98 15.66
CA LYS A 389 -34.74 14.02 16.22
C LYS A 389 -35.04 15.50 16.20
N VAL A 390 -35.64 15.97 15.11
CA VAL A 390 -36.28 17.28 15.05
C VAL A 390 -37.11 17.32 16.31
N ALA A 391 -36.65 18.10 17.29
CA ALA A 391 -37.37 18.32 18.51
C ALA A 391 -38.69 18.91 18.04
N LYS A 392 -39.76 18.11 18.13
CA LYS A 392 -41.10 18.66 18.06
C LYS A 392 -41.21 19.51 19.32
N THR A 393 -40.90 20.80 19.16
CA THR A 393 -41.22 21.80 20.16
C THR A 393 -42.72 21.71 20.44
N PRO A 394 -43.16 21.69 21.71
CA PRO A 394 -44.56 21.57 22.09
C PRO A 394 -45.49 22.59 21.43
#